data_AF-A0A7W1SMA1-F1
#
_entry.id   AF-A0A7W1SMA1-F1
#
_cell.length_a   1.000
_cell.length_b   1.000
_cell.length_c   1.000
_cell.angle_alpha   90.00
_cell.angle_beta   90.00
_cell.angle_gamma   90.00
#
_symmetry.space_group_name_H-M   'P 1'
#
loop_
_entity.id
_entity.type
_entity.pdbx_description
1 polymer ?
#
loop_
_entity_poly.entity_id
_entity_poly.type
_entity_poly.pdbx_seq_one_letter_code
_entity_poly.pdbx_strand_id
1 'polypeptide(L)'
;MSLSVREYLERATNQTIPPLVLELILRSGKSFYVKNVYAVDEKADMVPVRVWDLRALNQADLDMVLRRLGAVESRDELENIERLHPKLDQGNLWVLLSEIEAVVEWHSSLWPGVDRPEARQVVVGFRS
;
A
#
# COMPACT_ATOMS: atom_id res chain seq x y z
N MET A 1 -21.77 -1.69 -2.68
CA MET A 1 -21.63 -2.22 -1.31
C MET A 1 -20.22 -1.91 -0.82
N SER A 2 -20.04 -1.38 0.39
CA SER A 2 -18.68 -1.14 0.91
C SER A 2 -18.04 -2.44 1.36
N LEU A 3 -16.86 -2.78 0.82
CA LEU A 3 -16.09 -3.91 1.36
C LEU A 3 -15.69 -3.61 2.79
N SER A 4 -15.75 -4.62 3.65
CA SER A 4 -15.10 -4.59 4.95
C SER A 4 -13.58 -4.48 4.79
N VAL A 5 -12.89 -3.99 5.82
CA VAL A 5 -11.42 -3.95 5.88
C VAL A 5 -10.81 -5.32 5.57
N ARG A 6 -11.38 -6.38 6.16
CA ARG A 6 -10.97 -7.77 5.92
C ARG A 6 -11.05 -8.14 4.44
N GLU A 7 -12.21 -7.97 3.81
CA GLU A 7 -12.41 -8.32 2.40
C GLU A 7 -11.48 -7.51 1.48
N TYR A 8 -11.20 -6.26 1.82
CA TYR A 8 -10.25 -5.44 1.06
C TYR A 8 -8.82 -5.99 1.16
N LEU A 9 -8.36 -6.28 2.38
CA LEU A 9 -7.02 -6.81 2.62
C LEU A 9 -6.84 -8.20 2.01
N GLU A 10 -7.85 -9.06 2.10
CA GLU A 10 -7.84 -10.37 1.46
C GLU A 10 -7.68 -10.26 -0.06
N ARG A 11 -8.35 -9.30 -0.71
CA ARG A 11 -8.17 -9.02 -2.15
C ARG A 11 -6.78 -8.49 -2.50
N ALA A 12 -6.15 -7.75 -1.58
CA ALA A 12 -4.81 -7.23 -1.76
C ALA A 12 -3.71 -8.31 -1.58
N THR A 13 -4.07 -9.51 -1.12
CA THR A 13 -3.14 -10.64 -0.99
C THR A 13 -2.52 -10.99 -2.36
N ASN A 14 -1.26 -11.40 -2.35
CA ASN A 14 -0.46 -11.74 -3.55
C ASN A 14 -0.14 -10.56 -4.48
N GLN A 15 -0.32 -9.33 -4.01
CA GLN A 15 0.04 -8.13 -4.75
C GLN A 15 1.22 -7.43 -4.06
N THR A 16 2.16 -6.95 -4.87
CA THR A 16 3.17 -5.99 -4.43
C THR A 16 2.68 -4.59 -4.76
N ILE A 17 2.42 -3.84 -3.70
CA ILE A 17 1.78 -2.53 -3.73
C ILE A 17 2.87 -1.46 -3.74
N PRO A 18 2.83 -0.51 -4.67
CA PRO A 18 3.83 0.55 -4.74
C PRO A 18 3.86 1.41 -3.46
N PRO A 19 5.02 2.00 -3.10
CA PRO A 19 5.10 3.00 -2.05
C PRO A 19 4.09 4.12 -2.28
N LEU A 20 3.58 4.69 -1.18
CA LEU A 20 2.64 5.82 -1.17
C LEU A 20 1.25 5.53 -1.77
N VAL A 21 0.96 4.28 -2.17
CA VAL A 21 -0.33 3.93 -2.79
C VAL A 21 -1.37 3.47 -1.80
N LEU A 22 -1.05 2.52 -0.94
CA LEU A 22 -2.01 2.00 0.04
C LEU A 22 -1.54 2.36 1.44
N GLU A 23 -2.37 3.04 2.22
CA GLU A 23 -2.08 3.43 3.59
C GLU A 23 -3.05 2.74 4.55
N LEU A 24 -2.49 2.08 5.56
CA LEU A 24 -3.21 1.50 6.69
C LEU A 24 -3.22 2.51 7.83
N ILE A 25 -4.40 2.92 8.29
CA ILE A 25 -4.56 3.82 9.44
C ILE A 25 -5.08 3.02 10.63
N LEU A 26 -4.32 3.06 11.72
CA LEU A 26 -4.69 2.39 12.97
C LEU A 26 -5.52 3.33 13.86
N ARG A 27 -6.34 2.76 14.74
CA ARG A 27 -7.11 3.50 15.77
C ARG A 27 -6.24 4.38 16.67
N SER A 28 -4.98 3.99 16.85
CA SER A 28 -3.97 4.80 17.57
C SER A 28 -3.59 6.11 16.87
N GLY A 29 -4.01 6.33 15.63
CA GLY A 29 -3.62 7.46 14.78
C GLY A 29 -2.30 7.24 14.03
N LYS A 30 -1.59 6.13 14.27
CA LYS A 30 -0.43 5.75 13.46
C LYS A 30 -0.87 5.25 12.10
N SER A 31 -0.08 5.55 11.07
CA SER A 31 -0.30 5.05 9.72
C SER A 31 0.94 4.43 9.09
N PHE A 32 0.72 3.53 8.14
CA PHE A 32 1.78 2.82 7.45
C PHE A 32 1.42 2.58 5.99
N TYR A 33 2.38 2.80 5.08
CA TYR A 33 2.19 2.46 3.67
C TYR A 33 2.43 0.98 3.44
N VAL A 34 1.45 0.29 2.88
CA VAL A 34 1.48 -1.17 2.66
C VAL A 34 2.29 -1.50 1.41
N LYS A 35 3.17 -2.50 1.54
CA LYS A 35 3.86 -3.16 0.43
C LYS A 35 3.21 -4.48 0.07
N ASN A 36 2.94 -5.36 1.03
CA ASN A 36 2.29 -6.64 0.80
C ASN A 36 1.33 -6.95 1.94
N VAL A 37 0.21 -7.58 1.60
CA VAL A 37 -0.71 -8.18 2.56
C VAL A 37 -0.54 -9.69 2.50
N TYR A 38 -0.38 -10.33 3.66
CA TYR A 38 -0.33 -11.79 3.79
C TYR A 38 -1.67 -12.35 4.24
N ALA A 39 -1.81 -13.67 4.18
CA ALA A 39 -3.03 -14.35 4.62
C ALA A 39 -3.38 -13.97 6.07
N VAL A 40 -4.66 -13.67 6.28
CA VAL A 40 -5.22 -13.37 7.60
C VAL A 40 -5.15 -14.62 8.47
N ASP A 41 -4.61 -14.48 9.69
CA ASP A 41 -4.74 -15.49 10.73
C ASP A 41 -6.15 -15.40 11.32
N GLU A 42 -7.04 -16.30 10.90
CA GLU A 42 -8.42 -16.34 11.38
C GLU A 42 -8.55 -16.63 12.87
N LYS A 43 -7.57 -17.31 13.49
CA LYS A 43 -7.63 -17.65 14.92
C LYS A 43 -7.24 -16.45 15.78
N ALA A 44 -6.25 -15.69 15.33
CA ALA A 44 -5.77 -14.50 16.03
C ALA A 44 -6.52 -13.21 15.63
N ASP A 45 -7.33 -13.26 14.55
CA ASP A 45 -7.92 -12.08 13.90
C ASP A 45 -6.85 -11.03 13.54
N MET A 46 -5.69 -11.52 13.08
CA MET A 46 -4.52 -10.70 12.76
C MET A 46 -4.18 -10.81 11.28
N VAL A 47 -3.74 -9.70 10.71
CA VAL A 47 -3.18 -9.64 9.37
C VAL A 47 -1.69 -9.30 9.45
N PRO A 48 -0.80 -10.18 8.95
CA PRO A 48 0.58 -9.83 8.73
C PRO A 48 0.66 -8.93 7.50
N VAL A 49 1.36 -7.80 7.62
CA VAL A 49 1.51 -6.81 6.56
C VAL A 49 2.98 -6.42 6.46
N ARG A 50 3.50 -6.40 5.25
CA ARG A 50 4.78 -5.76 4.96
C ARG A 50 4.51 -4.32 4.58
N VAL A 51 5.25 -3.38 5.16
CA VAL A 51 5.08 -1.94 4.95
C VAL A 51 6.35 -1.32 4.42
N TRP A 52 6.20 -0.24 3.67
CA TRP A 52 7.29 0.64 3.26
C TRP A 52 7.71 1.51 4.44
N ASP A 53 9.00 1.51 4.77
CA ASP A 53 9.58 2.43 5.76
C ASP A 53 10.13 3.66 5.05
N LEU A 54 9.44 4.78 5.24
CA LEU A 54 9.76 6.05 4.61
C LEU A 54 10.53 6.99 5.55
N ARG A 55 10.83 6.59 6.80
CA ARG A 55 11.35 7.49 7.85
C ARG A 55 12.73 8.07 7.53
N ALA A 56 13.52 7.38 6.71
CA ALA A 56 14.83 7.84 6.26
C ALA A 56 14.77 8.77 5.04
N LEU A 57 13.58 9.00 4.46
CA LEU A 57 13.39 9.79 3.25
C LEU A 57 13.00 11.23 3.59
N ASN A 58 13.70 12.19 2.99
CA ASN A 58 13.26 13.59 2.96
C ASN A 58 12.39 13.85 1.72
N GLN A 59 11.92 15.10 1.55
CA GLN A 59 11.07 15.45 0.40
C GLN A 59 11.72 15.17 -0.96
N ALA A 60 13.01 15.45 -1.13
CA ALA A 60 13.72 15.20 -2.39
C ALA A 60 13.85 13.70 -2.66
N ASP A 61 14.09 12.89 -1.62
CA ASP A 61 14.11 11.44 -1.73
C ASP A 61 12.72 10.90 -2.15
N LEU A 62 11.63 11.45 -1.59
CA LEU A 62 10.25 11.09 -1.97
C LEU A 62 9.94 11.47 -3.43
N ASP A 63 10.35 12.64 -3.88
CA ASP A 63 10.19 13.07 -5.27
C ASP A 63 10.94 12.15 -6.25
N MET A 64 12.09 11.61 -5.84
CA MET A 64 12.85 10.62 -6.60
C MET A 64 12.10 9.28 -6.66
N VAL A 65 11.58 8.80 -5.53
CA VAL A 65 10.75 7.58 -5.47
C VAL A 65 9.55 7.72 -6.40
N LEU A 66 8.78 8.82 -6.31
CA LEU A 66 7.61 9.06 -7.15
C LEU A 66 7.95 9.06 -8.66
N ARG A 67 9.05 9.70 -9.05
CA ARG A 67 9.52 9.67 -10.44
C ARG A 67 9.89 8.26 -10.88
N ARG A 68 10.55 7.48 -10.01
CA ARG A 68 10.93 6.11 -10.33
C ARG A 68 9.72 5.21 -10.48
N LEU A 69 8.71 5.34 -9.61
CA LEU A 69 7.45 4.61 -9.69
C LEU A 69 6.69 4.92 -10.98
N GLY A 70 6.73 6.16 -11.47
CA GLY A 70 6.16 6.52 -12.77
C GLY A 70 6.80 5.82 -13.97
N ALA A 71 7.98 5.22 -13.79
CA ALA A 71 8.72 4.46 -14.81
C ALA A 71 8.70 2.93 -14.56
N VAL A 72 7.99 2.46 -13.53
CA VAL A 72 7.83 1.03 -13.26
C VAL A 72 6.76 0.48 -14.20
N GLU A 73 7.11 -0.53 -14.99
CA GLU A 73 6.20 -1.14 -15.96
C GLU A 73 5.48 -2.36 -15.37
N SER A 74 6.15 -3.07 -14.44
CA SER A 74 5.63 -4.27 -13.80
C SER A 74 5.76 -4.26 -12.28
N ARG A 75 4.87 -4.96 -11.57
CA ARG A 75 4.89 -5.02 -10.10
C ARG A 75 6.08 -5.79 -9.54
N ASP A 76 6.63 -6.72 -10.30
CA ASP A 76 7.81 -7.51 -9.90
C ASP A 76 9.05 -6.64 -9.70
N GLU A 77 9.13 -5.50 -10.39
CA GLU A 77 10.22 -4.53 -10.22
C GLU A 77 10.19 -3.85 -8.84
N LEU A 78 9.03 -3.83 -8.16
CA LEU A 78 8.86 -3.27 -6.82
C LEU A 78 9.45 -4.19 -5.73
N GLU A 79 9.76 -5.44 -6.05
CA GLU A 79 10.43 -6.33 -5.09
C GLU A 79 11.87 -5.91 -4.80
N ASN A 80 12.52 -5.26 -5.78
CA ASN A 80 13.87 -4.75 -5.60
C ASN A 80 13.85 -3.31 -5.07
N ILE A 81 13.78 -3.20 -3.75
CA ILE A 81 13.65 -1.93 -3.01
C ILE A 81 14.79 -0.95 -3.31
N GLU A 82 16.02 -1.45 -3.40
CA GLU A 82 17.21 -0.63 -3.66
C GLU A 82 17.14 0.04 -5.03
N ARG A 83 16.43 -0.55 -6.01
CA ARG A 83 16.18 0.06 -7.33
C ARG A 83 15.15 1.18 -7.31
N LEU A 84 14.32 1.26 -6.26
CA LEU A 84 13.39 2.36 -6.06
C LEU A 84 14.10 3.55 -5.42
N HIS A 85 14.83 3.31 -4.32
CA HIS A 85 15.68 4.30 -3.67
C HIS A 85 16.61 3.64 -2.65
N PRO A 86 17.90 4.03 -2.54
CA PRO A 86 18.85 3.39 -1.64
C PRO A 86 18.56 3.59 -0.14
N LYS A 87 17.75 4.60 0.21
CA LYS A 87 17.30 4.84 1.59
C LYS A 87 15.91 4.28 1.90
N LEU A 88 15.21 3.74 0.90
CA LEU A 88 13.89 3.14 1.12
C LEU A 88 14.09 1.78 1.76
N ASP A 89 13.31 1.49 2.80
CA ASP A 89 13.37 0.21 3.51
C ASP A 89 11.95 -0.35 3.70
N GLN A 90 11.82 -1.47 4.38
CA GLN A 90 10.56 -2.13 4.68
C GLN A 90 10.52 -2.68 6.11
N GLY A 91 9.33 -2.75 6.68
CA GLY A 91 9.05 -3.36 7.97
C GLY A 91 7.98 -4.45 7.86
N ASN A 92 7.89 -5.30 8.88
CA ASN A 92 6.78 -6.24 9.03
C ASN A 92 5.93 -5.82 10.23
N LEU A 93 4.61 -5.79 10.04
CA LEU A 93 3.63 -5.50 11.07
C LEU A 93 2.69 -6.70 11.21
N TRP A 94 2.32 -6.99 12.45
CA TRP A 94 1.24 -7.90 12.78
C TRP A 94 0.13 -7.04 13.38
N VAL A 95 -0.98 -6.90 12.65
CA VAL A 95 -2.03 -5.94 13.01
C VAL A 95 -3.30 -6.71 13.32
N LEU A 96 -3.92 -6.43 14.47
CA LEU A 96 -5.28 -6.90 14.76
C LEU A 96 -6.25 -6.20 13.82
N LEU A 97 -7.15 -6.95 13.18
CA LEU A 97 -8.12 -6.36 12.25
C LEU A 97 -9.03 -5.32 12.94
N SER A 98 -9.32 -5.52 14.22
CA SER A 98 -10.07 -4.59 15.05
C SER A 98 -9.37 -3.25 15.30
N GLU A 99 -8.03 -3.19 15.20
CA GLU A 99 -7.22 -1.99 15.39
C GLU A 99 -7.08 -1.14 14.12
N ILE A 100 -7.55 -1.65 12.98
CA ILE A 100 -7.57 -0.91 11.73
C ILE A 100 -8.79 0.02 11.74
N GLU A 101 -8.53 1.32 11.67
CA GLU A 101 -9.58 2.34 11.56
C GLU A 101 -9.99 2.53 10.10
N ALA A 102 -9.01 2.60 9.19
CA ALA A 102 -9.25 2.79 7.77
C ALA A 102 -8.13 2.23 6.90
N VAL A 103 -8.47 1.94 5.65
CA VAL A 103 -7.52 1.67 4.57
C VAL A 103 -7.76 2.72 3.49
N VAL A 104 -6.71 3.44 3.11
CA VAL A 104 -6.79 4.53 2.13
C VAL A 104 -5.93 4.21 0.92
N GLU A 105 -6.52 4.29 -0.26
CA GLU A 105 -5.82 4.14 -1.53
C GLU A 105 -5.56 5.53 -2.15
N TRP A 106 -4.32 5.96 -2.08
CA TRP A 106 -3.82 7.21 -2.61
C TRP A 106 -3.24 6.98 -4.02
N HIS A 107 -3.73 7.70 -5.03
CA HIS A 107 -3.14 7.76 -6.37
C HIS A 107 -3.09 6.46 -7.20
N SER A 108 -4.17 6.19 -7.93
CA SER A 108 -4.25 5.01 -8.81
C SER A 108 -3.22 5.00 -9.96
N SER A 109 -2.62 6.14 -10.31
CA SER A 109 -1.67 6.28 -11.42
C SER A 109 -0.32 5.63 -11.17
N LEU A 110 -0.01 5.26 -9.92
CA LEU A 110 1.22 4.58 -9.56
C LEU A 110 1.10 3.05 -9.65
N TRP A 111 -0.10 2.52 -9.94
CA TRP A 111 -0.29 1.08 -10.19
C TRP A 111 0.28 0.69 -11.57
N PRO A 112 1.31 -0.19 -11.62
CA PRO A 112 1.84 -0.68 -12.89
C PRO A 112 0.79 -1.56 -13.60
N GLY A 113 0.66 -1.41 -14.91
CA GLY A 113 -0.20 -2.24 -15.76
C GLY A 113 -1.70 -1.92 -15.72
N VAL A 114 -2.12 -0.81 -15.10
CA VAL A 114 -3.51 -0.32 -15.19
C VAL A 114 -3.59 0.67 -16.36
N ASP A 115 -4.38 0.34 -17.39
CA ASP A 115 -4.70 1.28 -18.49
C ASP A 115 -5.17 2.58 -17.87
N ARG A 116 -4.43 3.68 -18.11
CA ARG A 116 -4.69 5.00 -17.54
C ARG A 116 -6.10 5.45 -17.93
N PRO A 117 -7.09 5.44 -17.02
CA PRO A 117 -8.37 6.02 -17.34
C PRO A 117 -8.20 7.53 -17.16
N GLU A 118 -8.47 8.30 -18.20
CA GLU A 118 -8.54 9.75 -18.14
C GLU A 118 -9.33 10.20 -16.91
N ALA A 119 -8.69 11.00 -16.06
CA ALA A 119 -9.28 11.77 -14.97
C ALA A 119 -10.47 11.11 -14.25
N ARG A 120 -10.24 9.97 -13.59
CA ARG A 120 -11.21 9.47 -12.60
C ARG A 120 -11.05 10.27 -11.31
N GLN A 121 -12.10 11.04 -10.97
CA GLN A 121 -12.26 11.67 -9.66
C GLN A 121 -11.96 10.64 -8.56
N VAL A 122 -11.20 11.07 -7.56
CA VAL A 122 -10.98 10.32 -6.32
C VAL A 122 -12.35 10.05 -5.71
N VAL A 123 -12.79 8.80 -5.75
CA VAL A 123 -14.01 8.34 -5.07
C VAL A 123 -13.59 7.49 -3.88
N VAL A 124 -13.80 8.02 -2.68
CA VAL A 124 -13.82 7.22 -1.45
C VAL A 124 -15.18 6.53 -1.40
N GLY A 125 -15.22 5.20 -1.59
CA GLY A 125 -16.44 4.37 -1.48
C GLY A 125 -16.92 3.69 -2.78
N PHE A 126 -17.41 2.45 -2.63
CA PHE A 126 -17.54 1.42 -3.68
C PHE A 126 -18.79 1.53 -4.58
N ARG A 127 -18.69 1.07 -5.84
CA ARG A 127 -19.85 0.85 -6.73
C ARG A 127 -20.57 -0.48 -6.47
N SER A 128 -21.88 -0.46 -6.72
CA SER A 128 -22.85 -1.57 -6.82
C SER A 128 -22.64 -2.42 -8.06
#